data_AF-A0A0D0C1L0-F1
#
_entry.id   AF-A0A0D0C1L0-F1
#
_cell.length_a   1.000
_cell.length_b   1.000
_cell.length_c   1.000
_cell.angle_alpha   90.00
_cell.angle_beta   90.00
_cell.angle_gamma   90.00
#
_symmetry.space_group_name_H-M   'P 1'
#
loop_
_entity.id
_entity.type
_entity.pdbx_description
1 polymer ?
#
loop_
_entity_poly.entity_id
_entity_poly.type
_entity_poly.pdbx_seq_one_letter_code
_entity_poly.pdbx_strand_id
1 'polypeptide(L)'
;MSNEVSQLLIYNLANYESVIFFETSDGTPHILKDHAPPKKNTPYELSEVLEGLTDGDTFHVGVGTGRGSSKWDFDTTVTYKKGVEVTAKFEISGTARAPFIKFTGTDSIVRALPK
;
A
#
# COMPACT_ATOMS: atom_id res chain seq x y z
N MET A 1 1.16 -6.70 -14.37
CA MET A 1 0.83 -5.40 -15.00
C MET A 1 1.41 -4.32 -14.09
N SER A 2 2.05 -3.29 -14.62
CA SER A 2 2.61 -2.18 -13.81
C SER A 2 1.60 -1.05 -13.70
N ASN A 3 1.45 -0.47 -12.50
CA ASN A 3 0.53 0.63 -12.20
C ASN A 3 1.26 1.79 -11.51
N GLU A 4 1.24 3.01 -12.07
CA GLU A 4 1.89 4.19 -11.47
C GLU A 4 1.06 4.81 -10.34
N VAL A 5 1.67 5.23 -9.22
CA VAL A 5 0.99 5.88 -8.07
C VAL A 5 1.91 6.79 -7.24
N SER A 6 1.35 7.75 -6.52
CA SER A 6 2.01 8.52 -5.44
C SER A 6 1.41 8.27 -4.06
N GLN A 7 0.20 7.70 -4.03
CA GLN A 7 -0.53 7.38 -2.82
C GLN A 7 -1.08 5.95 -2.87
N LEU A 8 -1.16 5.32 -1.70
CA LEU A 8 -1.82 4.03 -1.48
C LEU A 8 -3.05 4.23 -0.62
N LEU A 9 -4.19 3.73 -1.08
CA LEU A 9 -5.43 3.74 -0.33
C LEU A 9 -5.78 2.32 0.09
N ILE A 10 -5.91 2.11 1.40
CA ILE A 10 -6.09 0.77 1.95
C ILE A 10 -7.45 0.66 2.63
N TYR A 11 -8.21 -0.33 2.18
CA TYR A 11 -9.56 -0.62 2.62
C TYR A 11 -9.53 -1.88 3.49
N ASN A 12 -9.51 -1.72 4.82
CA ASN A 12 -9.67 -2.87 5.71
C ASN A 12 -11.15 -3.24 5.86
N LEU A 13 -11.59 -4.25 5.11
CA LEU A 13 -12.94 -4.81 5.14
C LEU A 13 -13.06 -5.97 6.14
N ALA A 14 -11.93 -6.49 6.63
CA ALA A 14 -11.87 -7.68 7.48
C ALA A 14 -12.11 -7.40 8.97
N ASN A 15 -12.16 -6.12 9.37
CA ASN A 15 -12.44 -5.65 10.73
C ASN A 15 -11.55 -6.29 11.82
N TYR A 16 -10.26 -6.50 11.51
CA TYR A 16 -9.23 -6.90 12.48
C TYR A 16 -8.02 -5.98 12.41
N GLU A 17 -7.17 -6.02 13.44
CA GLU A 17 -5.91 -5.29 13.48
C GLU A 17 -4.90 -5.83 12.47
N SER A 18 -4.41 -4.95 11.59
CA SER A 18 -3.48 -5.29 10.53
C SER A 18 -2.39 -4.24 10.39
N VAL A 19 -1.17 -4.69 10.10
CA VAL A 19 -0.02 -3.86 9.76
C VAL A 19 0.19 -3.95 8.26
N ILE A 20 0.52 -2.83 7.62
CA ILE A 20 0.84 -2.80 6.20
C ILE A 20 2.36 -2.69 6.05
N PHE A 21 2.89 -3.46 5.11
CA PHE A 21 4.29 -3.35 4.72
C PHE A 21 4.38 -3.39 3.19
N PHE A 22 5.45 -2.84 2.66
CA PHE A 22 5.80 -2.94 1.25
C PHE A 22 7.26 -3.29 1.10
N GLU A 23 7.57 -3.98 0.01
CA GLU A 23 8.91 -4.38 -0.35
C GLU A 23 9.23 -3.72 -1.68
N THR A 24 10.24 -2.87 -1.69
CA THR A 24 10.77 -2.28 -2.93
C THR A 24 11.48 -3.36 -3.76
N SER A 25 11.65 -3.12 -5.06
CA SER A 25 12.28 -4.07 -5.97
C SER A 25 13.72 -4.47 -5.62
N ASP A 26 14.41 -3.70 -4.77
CA ASP A 26 15.73 -4.03 -4.23
C ASP A 26 15.67 -4.96 -3.00
N GLY A 27 14.47 -5.35 -2.56
CA GLY A 27 14.23 -6.20 -1.41
C GLY A 27 14.22 -5.46 -0.08
N THR A 28 14.25 -4.13 -0.07
CA THR A 28 14.18 -3.36 1.18
C THR A 28 12.75 -3.36 1.72
N PRO A 29 12.49 -3.92 2.92
CA PRO A 29 11.17 -3.90 3.51
C PRO A 29 10.93 -2.58 4.22
N HIS A 30 9.74 -2.03 4.00
CA HIS A 30 9.29 -0.81 4.62
C HIS A 30 7.96 -1.08 5.32
N ILE A 31 7.91 -0.71 6.60
CA ILE A 31 6.79 -1.03 7.48
C ILE A 31 6.09 0.28 7.80
N LEU A 32 4.80 0.35 7.49
CA LEU A 32 3.93 1.39 8.03
C LEU A 32 3.66 1.06 9.48
N LYS A 33 4.39 1.71 10.39
CA LYS A 33 4.10 1.61 11.81
C LYS A 33 2.83 2.44 12.12
N ASP A 34 1.86 1.71 12.67
CA ASP A 34 0.65 2.12 13.39
C ASP A 34 -0.43 2.94 12.69
N HIS A 35 -1.50 2.22 12.31
CA HIS A 35 -2.84 2.55 12.78
C HIS A 35 -3.52 1.26 13.23
N ALA A 36 -3.74 1.08 14.54
CA ALA A 36 -4.57 0.02 15.08
C ALA A 36 -5.97 0.57 15.39
N PRO A 37 -7.05 0.05 14.78
CA PRO A 37 -7.10 -0.62 13.48
C PRO A 37 -6.87 0.40 12.33
N PRO A 38 -6.39 -0.03 11.14
CA PRO A 38 -6.24 0.90 10.04
C PRO A 38 -7.60 1.46 9.70
N LYS A 39 -7.73 2.80 9.75
CA LYS A 39 -9.01 3.44 9.43
C LYS A 39 -9.34 3.09 7.98
N LYS A 40 -10.57 2.65 7.76
CA LYS A 40 -11.09 2.38 6.42
C LYS A 40 -10.85 3.61 5.54
N ASN A 41 -10.38 3.39 4.30
CA ASN A 41 -10.10 4.44 3.33
C ASN A 41 -9.03 5.44 3.80
N THR A 42 -7.99 4.99 4.50
CA THR A 42 -6.87 5.88 4.83
C THR A 42 -5.93 5.98 3.64
N PRO A 43 -5.80 7.16 2.99
CA PRO A 43 -4.77 7.38 2.00
C PRO A 43 -3.42 7.46 2.71
N TYR A 44 -2.42 6.88 2.09
CA TYR A 44 -1.09 6.80 2.59
C TYR A 44 -0.12 7.30 1.53
N GLU A 45 0.62 8.36 1.82
CA GLU A 45 1.57 8.92 0.86
C GLU A 45 2.86 8.13 0.87
N LEU A 46 3.29 7.66 -0.30
CA LEU A 46 4.52 6.87 -0.41
C LEU A 46 5.77 7.71 -0.16
N SER A 47 5.69 9.02 -0.40
CA SER A 47 6.75 9.97 -0.09
C SER A 47 7.04 10.09 1.41
N GLU A 48 6.07 9.84 2.29
CA GLU A 48 6.23 10.03 3.73
C GLU A 48 7.02 8.90 4.41
N VAL A 49 7.05 7.70 3.82
CA VAL A 49 7.72 6.53 4.42
C VAL A 49 9.19 6.46 4.10
N LEU A 50 9.66 7.14 3.05
CA LEU A 50 10.96 6.85 2.46
C LEU A 50 11.67 8.12 2.03
N GLU A 51 12.51 8.61 2.93
CA GLU A 51 13.82 9.12 2.55
C GLU A 51 14.50 8.07 1.63
N GLY A 52 14.25 8.13 0.31
CA GLY A 52 14.87 7.19 -0.64
C GLY A 52 14.07 6.84 -1.89
N LEU A 53 12.74 6.97 -1.92
CA LEU A 53 12.00 6.64 -3.14
C LEU A 53 12.23 7.67 -4.25
N THR A 54 12.59 7.15 -5.41
CA THR A 54 12.79 7.89 -6.65
C THR A 54 11.68 7.57 -7.65
N ASP A 55 11.40 8.54 -8.53
CA ASP A 55 10.40 8.37 -9.58
C ASP A 55 10.70 7.12 -10.42
N GLY A 56 9.74 6.20 -10.52
CA GLY A 56 9.90 4.91 -11.20
C GLY A 56 10.21 3.71 -10.30
N ASP A 57 10.48 3.91 -9.01
CA ASP A 57 10.71 2.78 -8.08
C ASP A 57 9.49 1.87 -8.01
N THR A 58 9.71 0.56 -7.93
CA THR A 58 8.62 -0.41 -7.87
C THR A 58 8.54 -1.11 -6.52
N PHE A 59 7.33 -1.44 -6.09
CA PHE A 59 7.12 -2.14 -4.83
C PHE A 59 5.87 -3.04 -4.88
N HIS A 60 5.86 -4.03 -3.98
CA HIS A 60 4.71 -4.90 -3.69
C HIS A 60 4.12 -4.54 -2.34
N VAL A 61 2.81 -4.75 -2.16
CA VAL A 61 2.12 -4.46 -0.90
C VAL A 61 1.79 -5.77 -0.20
N GLY A 62 1.94 -5.76 1.12
CA GLY A 62 1.50 -6.85 1.96
C GLY A 62 0.89 -6.39 3.27
N VAL A 63 0.25 -7.34 3.92
CA VAL A 63 -0.49 -7.16 5.17
C VAL A 63 -0.03 -8.21 6.17
N GLY A 64 0.31 -7.75 7.37
CA GLY A 64 0.51 -8.55 8.57
C GLY A 64 -0.66 -8.39 9.52
N THR A 65 -0.83 -9.33 10.44
CA THR A 65 -1.92 -9.32 11.43
C THR A 65 -1.35 -9.48 12.82
N GLY A 66 -2.09 -9.02 13.85
CA GLY A 66 -1.73 -9.23 15.26
C GLY A 66 -1.69 -10.70 15.71
N ARG A 67 -1.98 -11.65 14.82
CA ARG A 67 -1.90 -13.10 15.06
C ARG A 67 -0.70 -13.75 14.37
N GLY A 68 0.24 -12.96 13.85
CA GLY A 68 1.46 -13.46 13.21
C GLY A 68 1.24 -14.03 11.80
N SER A 69 0.06 -13.85 11.22
CA SER A 69 -0.20 -14.22 9.82
C SER A 69 0.09 -13.03 8.90
N SER A 70 0.67 -13.31 7.73
CA SER A 70 0.97 -12.32 6.70
C SER A 70 0.53 -12.79 5.31
N LYS A 71 0.21 -11.83 4.43
CA LYS A 71 -0.08 -12.07 3.02
C LYS A 71 0.47 -10.95 2.16
N TRP A 72 0.99 -11.31 1.01
CA TRP A 72 1.52 -10.40 -0.01
C TRP A 72 0.67 -10.47 -1.28
N ASP A 73 0.56 -9.35 -1.98
CA ASP A 73 0.14 -9.28 -3.39
C ASP A 73 1.41 -9.13 -4.26
N PHE A 74 1.89 -10.24 -4.79
CA PHE A 74 3.00 -10.28 -5.75
C PHE A 74 2.54 -10.24 -7.21
N ASP A 75 1.23 -10.32 -7.46
CA ASP A 75 0.68 -10.29 -8.81
C ASP A 75 0.58 -8.84 -9.34
N THR A 76 0.54 -7.88 -8.41
CA THR A 76 0.46 -6.44 -8.70
C THR A 76 1.78 -5.75 -8.41
N THR A 77 2.42 -5.23 -9.46
CA THR A 77 3.56 -4.31 -9.32
C THR A 77 3.08 -2.87 -9.36
N VAL A 78 3.43 -2.10 -8.34
CA VAL A 78 3.11 -0.67 -8.25
C VAL A 78 4.40 0.13 -8.47
N THR A 79 4.32 1.17 -9.28
CA THR A 79 5.42 2.06 -9.65
C THR A 79 5.19 3.42 -9.01
N TYR A 80 6.15 3.91 -8.22
CA TYR A 80 6.06 5.21 -7.59
C TYR A 80 6.21 6.34 -8.62
N LYS A 81 5.37 7.37 -8.49
CA LYS A 81 5.37 8.56 -9.32
C LYS A 81 5.47 9.81 -8.46
N LYS A 82 6.49 10.62 -8.68
CA LYS A 82 6.73 11.84 -7.90
C LYS A 82 5.91 13.02 -8.43
N GLY A 83 5.26 13.77 -7.54
CA GLY A 83 4.66 15.07 -7.86
C GLY A 83 3.31 15.07 -8.60
N VAL A 84 2.71 13.90 -8.85
CA VAL A 84 1.36 13.76 -9.44
C VAL A 84 0.51 12.93 -8.51
N GLU A 85 -0.74 13.33 -8.24
CA GLU A 85 -1.65 12.52 -7.43
C GLU A 85 -2.20 11.34 -8.23
N VAL A 86 -1.71 10.13 -7.93
CA VAL A 86 -2.26 8.89 -8.48
C VAL A 86 -2.37 7.91 -7.34
N THR A 87 -3.51 7.24 -7.22
CA THR A 87 -3.83 6.42 -6.04
C THR A 87 -4.02 4.97 -6.45
N ALA A 88 -3.25 4.03 -5.87
CA ALA A 88 -3.60 2.61 -5.91
C ALA A 88 -4.55 2.26 -4.77
N LYS A 89 -5.47 1.35 -5.02
CA LYS A 89 -6.45 0.86 -4.05
C LYS A 89 -6.21 -0.62 -3.75
N PHE A 90 -6.13 -0.95 -2.47
CA PHE A 90 -6.02 -2.32 -1.98
C PHE A 90 -7.12 -2.63 -0.97
N GLU A 91 -7.78 -3.78 -1.12
CA GLU A 91 -8.75 -4.30 -0.16
C GLU A 91 -8.15 -5.42 0.67
N ILE A 92 -8.30 -5.32 1.99
CA ILE A 92 -7.93 -6.35 2.96
C ILE A 92 -9.21 -7.01 3.46
N SER A 93 -9.31 -8.32 3.29
CA SER A 93 -10.47 -9.13 3.68
C SER A 93 -10.01 -10.47 4.30
N GLY A 94 -10.95 -11.38 4.56
CA GLY A 94 -10.65 -12.68 5.18
C GLY A 94 -10.65 -12.62 6.70
N THR A 95 -9.71 -13.31 7.33
CA THR A 95 -9.61 -13.39 8.80
C THR A 95 -8.20 -13.09 9.29
N ALA A 96 -8.03 -12.76 10.57
CA ALA A 96 -6.70 -12.49 11.14
C ALA A 96 -5.72 -13.68 11.03
N ARG A 97 -6.19 -14.91 10.78
CA ARG A 97 -5.33 -16.10 10.56
C ARG A 97 -5.12 -16.45 9.08
N ALA A 98 -5.92 -15.85 8.20
CA ALA A 98 -5.86 -16.04 6.77
C ALA A 98 -6.26 -14.72 6.09
N PRO A 99 -5.39 -13.69 6.19
CA PRO A 99 -5.66 -12.41 5.58
C PRO A 99 -5.60 -12.54 4.05
N PHE A 100 -6.47 -11.82 3.37
CA PHE A 100 -6.44 -11.67 1.92
C PHE A 100 -6.22 -10.20 1.58
N ILE A 101 -5.34 -9.93 0.61
CA ILE A 101 -5.12 -8.61 0.04
C ILE A 101 -5.31 -8.69 -1.47
N LYS A 102 -5.95 -7.68 -2.03
CA LYS A 102 -6.21 -7.59 -3.46
C LYS A 102 -6.11 -6.16 -3.94
N PHE A 103 -5.37 -5.95 -5.03
CA PHE A 103 -5.45 -4.73 -5.81
C PHE A 103 -6.83 -4.57 -6.48
N THR A 104 -7.47 -3.42 -6.28
CA THR A 104 -8.82 -3.15 -6.80
C THR A 104 -8.87 -2.03 -7.83
N GLY A 105 -7.77 -1.32 -8.08
CA GLY A 105 -7.64 -0.38 -9.19
C GLY A 105 -6.76 0.81 -8.89
N THR A 106 -6.65 1.69 -9.89
CA THR A 106 -5.99 3.00 -9.80
C THR A 106 -6.99 4.11 -10.08
N ASP A 107 -6.95 5.16 -9.26
CA ASP A 107 -7.57 6.44 -9.59
C ASP A 107 -6.47 7.40 -10.04
N SER A 108 -6.60 7.94 -11.25
CA SER A 108 -5.70 8.99 -11.75
C SER A 108 -6.40 10.33 -11.61
N ILE A 109 -6.12 11.07 -10.54
CA ILE A 109 -6.53 12.48 -10.44
C ILE A 109 -5.33 13.30 -10.89
N VAL A 110 -5.29 13.72 -12.16
CA VAL A 110 -4.21 14.59 -12.63
C VAL A 110 -4.38 15.98 -12.01
N ARG A 111 -3.88 16.15 -10.78
CA ARG A 111 -3.65 17.43 -10.12
C ARG A 111 -2.25 17.42 -9.53
N ALA A 112 -1.56 18.54 -9.67
CA ALA A 112 -0.27 18.73 -8.99
C ALA A 112 -0.52 18.65 -7.48
N LEU A 113 0.31 17.88 -6.77
CA LEU A 113 0.29 17.93 -5.32
C LEU A 113 0.61 19.38 -4.88
N PRO A 114 -0.13 19.95 -3.90
CA PRO A 114 0.18 21.29 -3.40
C PRO A 114 1.65 21.36 -2.96
N LYS A 115 2.32 22.45 -3.33
CA LYS A 115 3.73 22.71 -2.99
C LYS A 115 3.94 22.84 -1.48
#